data_AF-A0A7C5AGR5-F1
#
_entry.id   AF-A0A7C5AGR5-F1
#
_cell.length_a   1.000
_cell.length_b   1.000
_cell.length_c   1.000
_cell.angle_alpha   90.00
_cell.angle_beta   90.00
_cell.angle_gamma   90.00
#
_symmetry.space_group_name_H-M   'P 1'
#
loop_
_entity.id
_entity.type
_entity.pdbx_description
1 polymer ?
#
loop_
_entity_poly.entity_id
_entity_poly.type
_entity_poly.pdbx_seq_one_letter_code
_entity_poly.pdbx_strand_id
1 'polypeptide(L)'
;MRIEASGHVTIDGVISANGRNPNGGDQGGGSGGGICIRCDTFAGSGVVRANGASVQYDGAEGINAPGAGGGGRIAVIYNPTNQRSLQARSSVSFSTRNGLPTQTYLPNAGTLGTLYFTDDQLMPASMDTSFNGVIFGFSRWEASNVFANGAILQFGADDFDLAVSNNFIFRLPQNYAYRPPLNPSRLSAGGDVIIGEANVVLSNNSPELVCGANLALESNTTLSVWSSPTNGAPADYGALVSVGGDIFLSSNSWIYPKVATNDGGAPLFRARNINVCAGSGFNSTTNGFWPSGPGTPATSSRGGGGHGGQGGTGYGPGGATYGSADSPILPGSPGQA
;
A
#
# COMPACT_ATOMS: atom_id res chain seq x y z
N MET A 1 -26.59 -4.92 -8.35
CA MET A 1 -27.38 -5.88 -7.55
C MET A 1 -27.52 -5.36 -6.14
N ARG A 2 -28.71 -5.47 -5.54
CA ARG A 2 -29.00 -5.08 -4.14
C ARG A 2 -29.73 -6.23 -3.46
N ILE A 3 -29.28 -6.63 -2.28
CA ILE A 3 -29.84 -7.69 -1.43
C ILE A 3 -30.13 -7.08 -0.07
N GLU A 4 -31.37 -7.18 0.40
CA GLU A 4 -31.77 -6.68 1.71
C GLU A 4 -32.51 -7.77 2.48
N ALA A 5 -32.05 -8.05 3.69
CA ALA A 5 -32.72 -8.92 4.64
C ALA A 5 -32.81 -8.20 5.98
N SER A 6 -33.92 -8.34 6.70
CA SER A 6 -34.05 -7.79 8.06
C SER A 6 -33.31 -8.61 9.12
N GLY A 7 -32.95 -9.86 8.81
CA GLY A 7 -32.21 -10.77 9.69
C GLY A 7 -30.86 -11.16 9.07
N HIS A 8 -30.64 -12.46 8.92
CA HIS A 8 -29.35 -13.01 8.51
C HIS A 8 -29.22 -13.14 6.99
N VAL A 9 -28.03 -12.86 6.46
CA VAL A 9 -27.62 -13.28 5.12
C VAL A 9 -26.50 -14.29 5.25
N THR A 10 -26.76 -15.53 4.80
CA THR A 10 -25.75 -16.59 4.74
C THR A 10 -25.41 -16.88 3.28
N ILE A 11 -24.14 -16.73 2.91
CA ILE A 11 -23.65 -17.00 1.55
C ILE A 11 -22.73 -18.21 1.59
N ASP A 12 -23.26 -19.39 1.26
CA ASP A 12 -22.45 -20.60 1.03
C ASP A 12 -22.27 -20.89 -0.47
N GLY A 13 -23.03 -20.18 -1.31
CA GLY A 13 -22.94 -20.25 -2.76
C GLY A 13 -22.16 -19.07 -3.36
N VAL A 14 -22.60 -18.60 -4.52
CA VAL A 14 -21.93 -17.52 -5.26
C VAL A 14 -22.89 -16.36 -5.50
N ILE A 15 -22.45 -15.15 -5.18
CA ILE A 15 -23.01 -13.90 -5.70
C ILE A 15 -21.98 -13.29 -6.65
N SER A 16 -22.37 -13.07 -7.91
CA SER A 16 -21.45 -12.63 -8.96
C SER A 16 -22.03 -11.47 -9.77
N ALA A 17 -21.25 -10.40 -9.88
CA ALA A 17 -21.49 -9.26 -10.76
C ALA A 17 -20.23 -8.98 -11.61
N ASN A 18 -19.55 -10.03 -12.05
CA ASN A 18 -18.34 -9.88 -12.86
C ASN A 18 -18.61 -9.21 -14.20
N GLY A 19 -17.62 -8.48 -14.69
CA GLY A 19 -17.58 -7.95 -16.03
C GLY A 19 -17.56 -9.06 -17.08
N ARG A 20 -18.15 -8.75 -18.23
CA ARG A 20 -18.21 -9.67 -19.36
C ARG A 20 -16.83 -9.77 -20.01
N ASN A 21 -16.35 -11.00 -20.22
CA ASN A 21 -15.18 -11.24 -21.04
C ASN A 21 -15.44 -10.81 -22.50
N PRO A 22 -14.43 -10.29 -23.21
CA PRO A 22 -14.56 -9.97 -24.63
C PRO A 22 -14.86 -11.24 -25.44
N ASN A 23 -15.65 -11.11 -26.51
CA ASN A 23 -16.03 -12.23 -27.37
C ASN A 23 -15.20 -12.30 -28.67
N GLY A 24 -13.97 -11.76 -28.67
CA GLY A 24 -13.04 -11.73 -29.81
C GLY A 24 -12.76 -10.34 -30.38
N GLY A 25 -11.66 -10.20 -31.14
CA GLY A 25 -11.20 -8.93 -31.73
C GLY A 25 -10.73 -7.90 -30.71
N ASP A 26 -10.79 -6.60 -31.07
CA ASP A 26 -10.35 -5.45 -30.26
C ASP A 26 -11.31 -5.07 -29.12
N GLN A 27 -12.13 -6.02 -28.63
CA GLN A 27 -13.12 -5.74 -27.60
C GLN A 27 -12.47 -5.58 -26.23
N GLY A 28 -12.74 -4.46 -25.56
CA GLY A 28 -12.37 -4.24 -24.17
C GLY A 28 -13.13 -5.18 -23.21
N GLY A 29 -12.52 -5.45 -22.06
CA GLY A 29 -13.13 -6.22 -20.99
C GLY A 29 -14.19 -5.42 -20.24
N GLY A 30 -15.34 -6.03 -19.96
CA GLY A 30 -16.37 -5.40 -19.12
C GLY A 30 -15.87 -5.15 -17.69
N SER A 31 -16.31 -4.06 -17.06
CA SER A 31 -16.03 -3.79 -15.66
C SER A 31 -16.87 -4.68 -14.73
N GLY A 32 -16.37 -4.89 -13.50
CA GLY A 32 -17.18 -5.45 -12.43
C GLY A 32 -18.35 -4.51 -12.07
N GLY A 33 -19.48 -5.10 -11.70
CA GLY A 33 -20.68 -4.39 -11.29
C GLY A 33 -20.71 -4.00 -9.81
N GLY A 34 -21.89 -3.60 -9.33
CA GLY A 34 -22.13 -3.30 -7.92
C GLY A 34 -22.91 -4.42 -7.22
N ILE A 35 -22.46 -4.80 -6.02
CA ILE A 35 -23.18 -5.68 -5.09
C ILE A 35 -23.32 -4.93 -3.77
N CYS A 36 -24.55 -4.74 -3.30
CA CYS A 36 -24.83 -4.14 -1.99
C CYS A 36 -25.70 -5.10 -1.18
N ILE A 37 -25.20 -5.52 -0.02
CA ILE A 37 -25.87 -6.44 0.90
C ILE A 37 -26.14 -5.67 2.19
N ARG A 38 -27.40 -5.57 2.60
CA ARG A 38 -27.83 -5.01 3.87
C ARG A 38 -28.55 -6.09 4.69
N CYS A 39 -28.09 -6.31 5.91
CA CYS A 39 -28.59 -7.36 6.80
C CYS A 39 -28.40 -6.98 8.26
N ASP A 40 -28.94 -7.78 9.19
CA ASP A 40 -28.58 -7.69 10.60
C ASP A 40 -27.25 -8.40 10.88
N THR A 41 -27.06 -9.62 10.36
CA THR A 41 -25.77 -10.32 10.38
C THR A 41 -25.46 -11.01 9.05
N PHE A 42 -24.16 -11.22 8.79
CA PHE A 42 -23.61 -11.81 7.59
C PHE A 42 -22.71 -13.02 7.93
N ALA A 43 -22.94 -14.16 7.27
CA ALA A 43 -22.20 -15.40 7.50
C ALA A 43 -22.04 -16.24 6.22
N GLY A 44 -21.34 -17.37 6.36
CA GLY A 44 -21.18 -18.38 5.31
C GLY A 44 -19.73 -18.61 4.91
N SER A 45 -19.54 -19.45 3.89
CA SER A 45 -18.21 -19.82 3.37
C SER A 45 -18.11 -19.75 1.84
N GLY A 46 -19.06 -19.08 1.19
CA GLY A 46 -19.16 -18.93 -0.25
C GLY A 46 -18.32 -17.79 -0.80
N VAL A 47 -18.76 -17.24 -1.95
CA VAL A 47 -18.03 -16.21 -2.68
C VAL A 47 -18.94 -15.06 -3.07
N VAL A 48 -18.49 -13.82 -2.84
CA VAL A 48 -19.10 -12.62 -3.38
C VAL A 48 -18.08 -11.90 -4.25
N ARG A 49 -18.39 -11.74 -5.55
CA ARG A 49 -17.42 -11.20 -6.52
C ARG A 49 -18.02 -10.20 -7.51
N ALA A 50 -17.25 -9.17 -7.81
CA ALA A 50 -17.52 -8.19 -8.85
C ALA A 50 -16.21 -7.88 -9.57
N ASN A 51 -15.61 -8.89 -10.20
CA ASN A 51 -14.32 -8.76 -10.88
C ASN A 51 -14.47 -8.11 -12.25
N GLY A 52 -13.48 -7.32 -12.65
CA GLY A 52 -13.32 -6.87 -14.03
C GLY A 52 -12.91 -8.03 -14.94
N ALA A 53 -13.22 -7.92 -16.23
CA ALA A 53 -12.86 -8.91 -17.21
C ALA A 53 -11.42 -8.72 -17.69
N SER A 54 -10.65 -9.81 -17.68
CA SER A 54 -9.36 -9.87 -18.36
C SER A 54 -9.56 -9.90 -19.88
N VAL A 55 -8.57 -9.40 -20.62
CA VAL A 55 -8.60 -9.37 -22.08
C VAL A 55 -7.45 -10.19 -22.64
N GLN A 56 -7.76 -10.98 -23.66
CA GLN A 56 -6.76 -11.73 -24.41
C GLN A 56 -6.41 -10.95 -25.68
N TYR A 57 -5.16 -10.51 -25.77
CA TYR A 57 -4.61 -9.98 -27.01
C TYR A 57 -3.98 -11.12 -27.80
N ASP A 58 -4.34 -11.25 -29.08
CA ASP A 58 -3.88 -12.34 -29.96
C ASP A 58 -2.54 -12.03 -30.65
N GLY A 59 -1.98 -10.83 -30.47
CA GLY A 59 -0.65 -10.48 -30.96
C GLY A 59 -0.62 -10.00 -32.42
N ALA A 60 -1.76 -9.73 -33.07
CA ALA A 60 -1.73 -9.25 -34.45
C ALA A 60 -1.09 -7.85 -34.55
N GLU A 61 -0.16 -7.68 -35.48
CA GLU A 61 0.52 -6.40 -35.68
C GLU A 61 -0.47 -5.31 -36.15
N GLY A 62 -0.39 -4.11 -35.56
CA GLY A 62 -1.15 -2.94 -35.98
C GLY A 62 -2.52 -2.72 -35.31
N ILE A 63 -2.94 -3.60 -34.39
CA ILE A 63 -4.14 -3.40 -33.55
C ILE A 63 -3.76 -2.92 -32.14
N ASN A 64 -4.46 -1.89 -31.65
CA ASN A 64 -4.31 -1.41 -30.27
C ASN A 64 -4.77 -2.50 -29.31
N ALA A 65 -3.92 -2.91 -28.36
CA ALA A 65 -4.29 -3.90 -27.37
C ALA A 65 -5.54 -3.45 -26.57
N PRO A 66 -6.59 -4.28 -26.45
CA PRO A 66 -7.80 -3.89 -25.74
C PRO A 66 -7.52 -3.63 -24.26
N GLY A 67 -8.31 -2.75 -23.66
CA GLY A 67 -8.27 -2.46 -22.22
C GLY A 67 -9.01 -3.52 -21.41
N ALA A 68 -8.42 -3.96 -20.31
CA ALA A 68 -9.08 -4.84 -19.35
C ALA A 68 -10.11 -4.07 -18.49
N GLY A 69 -11.10 -4.79 -17.97
CA GLY A 69 -12.14 -4.20 -17.15
C GLY A 69 -11.64 -3.83 -15.74
N GLY A 70 -12.07 -2.70 -15.21
CA GLY A 70 -11.87 -2.36 -13.79
C GLY A 70 -12.66 -3.28 -12.86
N GLY A 71 -12.18 -3.43 -11.63
CA GLY A 71 -12.93 -4.10 -10.57
C GLY A 71 -14.20 -3.33 -10.18
N GLY A 72 -15.20 -4.06 -9.68
CA GLY A 72 -16.50 -3.54 -9.27
C GLY A 72 -16.52 -3.04 -7.82
N ARG A 73 -17.72 -2.93 -7.25
CA ARG A 73 -17.92 -2.50 -5.85
C ARG A 73 -18.76 -3.53 -5.10
N ILE A 74 -18.28 -3.96 -3.94
CA ILE A 74 -19.06 -4.80 -3.01
C ILE A 74 -19.19 -4.05 -1.70
N ALA A 75 -20.40 -3.91 -1.19
CA ALA A 75 -20.68 -3.38 0.14
C ALA A 75 -21.46 -4.41 0.96
N VAL A 76 -20.98 -4.72 2.16
CA VAL A 76 -21.70 -5.55 3.14
C VAL A 76 -21.91 -4.71 4.39
N ILE A 77 -23.17 -4.40 4.66
CA ILE A 77 -23.60 -3.52 5.74
C ILE A 77 -24.46 -4.35 6.68
N TYR A 78 -23.97 -4.50 7.91
CA TYR A 78 -24.61 -5.27 8.98
C TYR A 78 -24.64 -4.49 10.29
N ASN A 79 -25.37 -5.00 11.27
CA ASN A 79 -25.35 -4.52 12.64
C ASN A 79 -24.09 -5.05 13.36
N PRO A 80 -23.13 -4.19 13.73
CA PRO A 80 -21.83 -4.63 14.25
C PRO A 80 -21.95 -5.36 15.60
N THR A 81 -22.93 -5.00 16.43
CA THR A 81 -23.18 -5.63 17.74
C THR A 81 -23.71 -7.07 17.55
N ASN A 82 -24.68 -7.24 16.67
CA ASN A 82 -25.26 -8.57 16.41
C ASN A 82 -24.27 -9.46 15.65
N GLN A 83 -23.49 -8.89 14.71
CA GLN A 83 -22.41 -9.60 14.01
C GLN A 83 -21.36 -10.16 14.98
N ARG A 84 -20.97 -9.37 15.99
CA ARG A 84 -19.97 -9.78 16.99
C ARG A 84 -20.44 -10.94 17.86
N SER A 85 -21.75 -11.14 17.94
CA SER A 85 -22.39 -12.20 18.72
C SER A 85 -22.47 -13.54 17.98
N LEU A 86 -22.09 -13.61 16.70
CA LEU A 86 -22.03 -14.87 15.95
C LEU A 86 -20.91 -15.77 16.48
N GLN A 87 -21.24 -17.03 16.75
CA GLN A 87 -20.26 -18.03 17.20
C GLN A 87 -19.25 -18.40 16.11
N ALA A 88 -19.70 -18.46 14.85
CA ALA A 88 -18.85 -18.72 13.69
C ALA A 88 -18.60 -17.42 12.94
N ARG A 89 -17.31 -17.10 12.72
CA ARG A 89 -16.92 -15.99 11.83
C ARG A 89 -17.19 -16.39 10.38
N SER A 90 -17.62 -15.42 9.58
CA SER A 90 -17.74 -15.59 8.13
C SER A 90 -16.37 -15.93 7.53
N SER A 91 -16.34 -16.91 6.63
CA SER A 91 -15.18 -17.20 5.79
C SER A 91 -15.48 -16.95 4.31
N VAL A 92 -16.51 -16.15 4.02
CA VAL A 92 -16.85 -15.74 2.66
C VAL A 92 -15.67 -14.98 2.03
N SER A 93 -15.28 -15.38 0.83
CA SER A 93 -14.28 -14.66 0.04
C SER A 93 -14.92 -13.51 -0.73
N PHE A 94 -14.23 -12.37 -0.74
CA PHE A 94 -14.66 -11.16 -1.45
C PHE A 94 -13.66 -10.77 -2.53
N SER A 95 -14.11 -10.61 -3.77
CA SER A 95 -13.22 -10.26 -4.87
C SER A 95 -13.78 -9.13 -5.72
N THR A 96 -13.01 -8.05 -5.81
CA THR A 96 -13.21 -6.96 -6.78
C THR A 96 -11.95 -6.76 -7.62
N ARG A 97 -11.33 -7.88 -8.03
CA ARG A 97 -10.09 -7.89 -8.79
C ARG A 97 -10.28 -7.17 -10.12
N ASN A 98 -9.26 -6.43 -10.55
CA ASN A 98 -9.19 -5.90 -11.91
C ASN A 98 -8.98 -7.01 -12.94
N GLY A 99 -9.44 -6.76 -14.16
CA GLY A 99 -9.00 -7.51 -15.32
C GLY A 99 -7.55 -7.22 -15.65
N LEU A 100 -6.84 -8.22 -16.17
CA LEU A 100 -5.46 -8.11 -16.64
C LEU A 100 -5.39 -8.36 -18.16
N PRO A 101 -4.51 -7.66 -18.90
CA PRO A 101 -4.15 -8.05 -20.26
C PRO A 101 -3.22 -9.28 -20.27
N THR A 102 -3.29 -10.12 -21.30
CA THR A 102 -2.44 -11.32 -21.45
C THR A 102 -0.98 -11.04 -21.85
N GLN A 103 -0.58 -9.79 -22.12
CA GLN A 103 0.81 -9.41 -22.40
C GLN A 103 1.19 -8.05 -21.79
N THR A 104 2.51 -7.88 -21.63
CA THR A 104 3.39 -6.87 -21.01
C THR A 104 3.01 -5.38 -21.11
N TYR A 105 1.93 -5.03 -21.80
CA TYR A 105 1.38 -3.68 -21.80
C TYR A 105 0.47 -3.44 -20.60
N LEU A 106 1.10 -3.18 -19.45
CA LEU A 106 0.44 -2.73 -18.22
C LEU A 106 -0.47 -1.49 -18.33
N PRO A 107 -0.30 -0.50 -19.24
CA PRO A 107 -1.23 0.64 -19.28
C PRO A 107 -2.68 0.26 -19.56
N ASN A 108 -2.93 -0.98 -19.99
CA ASN A 108 -4.27 -1.46 -20.34
C ASN A 108 -4.93 -2.29 -19.23
N ALA A 109 -4.31 -2.44 -18.06
CA ALA A 109 -4.93 -3.10 -16.92
C ALA A 109 -6.01 -2.21 -16.28
N GLY A 110 -7.12 -2.82 -15.84
CA GLY A 110 -8.10 -2.12 -15.02
C GLY A 110 -7.52 -1.80 -13.63
N THR A 111 -8.19 -0.93 -12.87
CA THR A 111 -7.85 -0.69 -11.46
C THR A 111 -8.62 -1.62 -10.53
N LEU A 112 -8.06 -1.87 -9.35
CA LEU A 112 -8.71 -2.67 -8.31
C LEU A 112 -10.05 -2.01 -7.90
N GLY A 113 -11.08 -2.83 -7.73
CA GLY A 113 -12.38 -2.37 -7.24
C GLY A 113 -12.42 -2.23 -5.71
N THR A 114 -13.58 -1.90 -5.16
CA THR A 114 -13.73 -1.55 -3.73
C THR A 114 -14.54 -2.58 -2.95
N LEU A 115 -14.08 -2.90 -1.74
CA LEU A 115 -14.84 -3.58 -0.70
C LEU A 115 -15.21 -2.57 0.39
N TYR A 116 -16.48 -2.52 0.78
CA TYR A 116 -16.95 -1.73 1.92
C TYR A 116 -17.55 -2.67 2.97
N PHE A 117 -17.07 -2.58 4.20
CA PHE A 117 -17.60 -3.32 5.34
C PHE A 117 -17.98 -2.35 6.47
N THR A 118 -18.99 -2.69 7.29
CA THR A 118 -19.37 -1.86 8.45
C THR A 118 -18.19 -1.63 9.41
N ASP A 119 -17.41 -2.67 9.68
CA ASP A 119 -16.20 -2.65 10.48
C ASP A 119 -15.26 -3.80 10.02
N ASP A 120 -14.22 -4.08 10.80
CA ASP A 120 -13.19 -5.08 10.49
C ASP A 120 -13.64 -6.54 10.70
N GLN A 121 -14.86 -6.81 11.18
CA GLN A 121 -15.28 -8.17 11.56
C GLN A 121 -15.43 -9.15 10.39
N LEU A 122 -15.39 -8.67 9.15
CA LEU A 122 -15.35 -9.50 7.93
C LEU A 122 -13.94 -9.63 7.33
N MET A 123 -12.91 -9.06 7.97
CA MET A 123 -11.52 -9.23 7.57
C MET A 123 -10.98 -10.57 8.10
N PRO A 124 -10.67 -11.54 7.22
CA PRO A 124 -10.15 -12.83 7.65
C PRO A 124 -8.68 -12.74 8.09
N ALA A 125 -8.28 -13.61 9.02
CA ALA A 125 -6.87 -13.74 9.44
C ALA A 125 -5.99 -14.36 8.34
N SER A 126 -6.56 -15.19 7.47
CA SER A 126 -5.86 -15.83 6.36
C SER A 126 -6.54 -15.48 5.05
N MET A 127 -5.75 -15.05 4.06
CA MET A 127 -6.25 -14.65 2.76
C MET A 127 -5.40 -15.25 1.66
N ASP A 128 -6.05 -15.62 0.57
CA ASP A 128 -5.42 -16.10 -0.66
C ASP A 128 -5.88 -15.25 -1.86
N THR A 129 -5.62 -15.76 -3.06
CA THR A 129 -6.01 -15.11 -4.33
C THR A 129 -7.52 -14.85 -4.49
N SER A 130 -8.38 -15.40 -3.63
CA SER A 130 -9.82 -15.17 -3.64
C SER A 130 -10.25 -13.88 -2.93
N PHE A 131 -9.40 -13.27 -2.10
CA PHE A 131 -9.71 -12.05 -1.37
C PHE A 131 -8.99 -10.83 -1.97
N ASN A 132 -9.76 -9.89 -2.56
CA ASN A 132 -9.18 -8.79 -3.33
C ASN A 132 -10.04 -7.52 -3.25
N GLY A 133 -9.43 -6.37 -2.98
CA GLY A 133 -10.09 -5.07 -3.10
C GLY A 133 -9.40 -3.93 -2.36
N VAL A 134 -9.82 -2.71 -2.69
CA VAL A 134 -9.56 -1.52 -1.86
C VAL A 134 -10.57 -1.49 -0.73
N ILE A 135 -10.12 -1.54 0.52
CA ILE A 135 -10.95 -1.70 1.70
C ILE A 135 -11.42 -0.34 2.23
N PHE A 136 -12.74 -0.19 2.39
CA PHE A 136 -13.38 1.00 2.95
C PHE A 136 -14.35 0.64 4.08
N GLY A 137 -14.76 1.66 4.84
CA GLY A 137 -15.79 1.58 5.86
C GLY A 137 -15.26 1.65 7.30
N PHE A 138 -13.96 1.40 7.48
CA PHE A 138 -13.26 1.52 8.75
C PHE A 138 -11.80 1.92 8.51
N SER A 139 -11.14 2.46 9.54
CA SER A 139 -9.75 2.91 9.50
C SER A 139 -8.83 2.15 10.46
N ARG A 140 -9.34 1.13 11.17
CA ARG A 140 -8.56 0.30 12.08
C ARG A 140 -8.91 -1.17 11.92
N TRP A 141 -7.90 -2.02 11.78
CA TRP A 141 -8.05 -3.48 11.78
C TRP A 141 -7.22 -4.10 12.88
N GLU A 142 -7.87 -4.80 13.80
CA GLU A 142 -7.21 -5.56 14.85
C GLU A 142 -7.25 -7.07 14.56
N ALA A 143 -6.10 -7.72 14.56
CA ALA A 143 -5.99 -9.15 14.32
C ALA A 143 -4.90 -9.80 15.17
N SER A 144 -5.07 -11.08 15.51
CA SER A 144 -3.98 -11.81 16.17
C SER A 144 -2.86 -12.16 15.19
N ASN A 145 -3.21 -12.53 13.96
CA ASN A 145 -2.28 -12.79 12.87
C ASN A 145 -2.94 -12.36 11.57
N VAL A 146 -2.12 -11.98 10.59
CA VAL A 146 -2.56 -11.77 9.22
C VAL A 146 -1.63 -12.54 8.29
N PHE A 147 -2.19 -13.46 7.52
CA PHE A 147 -1.50 -14.29 6.55
C PHE A 147 -2.14 -14.13 5.17
N ALA A 148 -1.70 -13.11 4.44
CA ALA A 148 -2.16 -12.82 3.09
C ALA A 148 -1.15 -13.38 2.08
N ASN A 149 -1.44 -14.52 1.47
CA ASN A 149 -0.60 -15.15 0.45
C ASN A 149 -1.34 -15.19 -0.89
N GLY A 150 -1.13 -14.14 -1.70
CA GLY A 150 -1.76 -13.98 -3.02
C GLY A 150 -3.00 -13.07 -3.02
N ALA A 151 -3.46 -12.62 -1.86
CA ALA A 151 -4.52 -11.63 -1.74
C ALA A 151 -4.03 -10.26 -2.22
N ILE A 152 -4.93 -9.46 -2.81
CA ILE A 152 -4.62 -8.12 -3.31
C ILE A 152 -5.40 -7.10 -2.49
N LEU A 153 -4.72 -6.39 -1.59
CA LEU A 153 -5.32 -5.44 -0.67
C LEU A 153 -4.72 -4.05 -0.84
N GLN A 154 -5.57 -3.05 -0.68
CA GLN A 154 -5.21 -1.65 -0.50
C GLN A 154 -6.13 -1.07 0.57
N PHE A 155 -5.63 -0.24 1.48
CA PHE A 155 -6.46 0.43 2.46
C PHE A 155 -7.01 1.75 1.89
N GLY A 156 -8.31 1.96 1.98
CA GLY A 156 -8.97 3.13 1.40
C GLY A 156 -8.95 4.37 2.28
N ALA A 157 -8.67 4.21 3.59
CA ALA A 157 -8.54 5.33 4.52
C ALA A 157 -7.13 5.90 4.49
N ASP A 158 -7.00 7.23 4.52
CA ASP A 158 -5.70 7.91 4.48
C ASP A 158 -4.88 7.71 5.76
N ASP A 159 -5.53 7.37 6.87
CA ASP A 159 -4.99 7.22 8.23
C ASP A 159 -5.10 5.79 8.78
N PHE A 160 -5.10 4.78 7.89
CA PHE A 160 -5.40 3.41 8.28
C PHE A 160 -4.37 2.83 9.28
N ASP A 161 -4.87 2.29 10.39
CA ASP A 161 -4.10 1.64 11.44
C ASP A 161 -4.31 0.11 11.42
N LEU A 162 -3.26 -0.60 11.03
CA LEU A 162 -3.22 -2.06 11.05
C LEU A 162 -2.48 -2.53 12.32
N ALA A 163 -3.22 -3.14 13.23
CA ALA A 163 -2.73 -3.62 14.52
C ALA A 163 -2.78 -5.15 14.61
N VAL A 164 -1.61 -5.78 14.53
CA VAL A 164 -1.46 -7.24 14.57
C VAL A 164 -0.72 -7.66 15.83
N SER A 165 -1.32 -8.51 16.66
CA SER A 165 -0.68 -8.85 17.95
C SER A 165 0.51 -9.79 17.80
N ASN A 166 0.52 -10.63 16.76
CA ASN A 166 1.63 -11.54 16.45
C ASN A 166 2.19 -11.22 15.06
N ASN A 167 2.03 -12.10 14.08
CA ASN A 167 2.73 -12.01 12.80
C ASN A 167 1.87 -11.38 11.71
N PHE A 168 2.48 -10.50 10.94
CA PHE A 168 1.93 -9.95 9.70
C PHE A 168 2.74 -10.45 8.51
N ILE A 169 2.10 -11.23 7.64
CA ILE A 169 2.69 -11.75 6.41
C ILE A 169 1.82 -11.32 5.23
N PHE A 170 2.41 -10.57 4.31
CA PHE A 170 1.73 -10.07 3.11
C PHE A 170 2.56 -10.32 1.86
N ARG A 171 2.09 -11.25 1.04
CA ARG A 171 2.70 -11.60 -0.24
C ARG A 171 1.70 -11.40 -1.36
N LEU A 172 2.03 -10.55 -2.33
CA LEU A 172 1.28 -10.53 -3.58
C LEU A 172 1.60 -11.79 -4.41
N PRO A 173 0.75 -12.16 -5.39
CA PRO A 173 1.09 -13.25 -6.31
C PRO A 173 2.41 -12.99 -7.03
N GLN A 174 3.21 -14.04 -7.24
CA GLN A 174 4.44 -13.93 -8.02
C GLN A 174 4.18 -13.39 -9.41
N ASN A 175 5.09 -12.53 -9.89
CA ASN A 175 4.98 -11.86 -11.19
C ASN A 175 3.70 -11.03 -11.36
N TYR A 176 3.01 -10.66 -10.27
CA TYR A 176 1.89 -9.76 -10.35
C TYR A 176 2.40 -8.35 -10.65
N ALA A 177 2.16 -7.93 -11.89
CA ALA A 177 2.73 -6.70 -12.44
C ALA A 177 2.01 -5.44 -11.93
N TYR A 178 0.72 -5.54 -11.63
CA TYR A 178 -0.05 -4.46 -11.01
C TYR A 178 0.08 -4.58 -9.48
N ARG A 179 0.93 -3.76 -8.84
CA ARG A 179 1.19 -3.86 -7.39
C ARG A 179 0.56 -2.68 -6.67
N PRO A 180 -0.75 -2.72 -6.37
CA PRO A 180 -1.38 -1.64 -5.63
C PRO A 180 -0.69 -1.51 -4.28
N PRO A 181 -0.44 -0.27 -3.81
CA PRO A 181 0.17 -0.08 -2.51
C PRO A 181 -0.78 -0.54 -1.40
N LEU A 182 -0.28 -1.22 -0.36
CA LEU A 182 -1.10 -1.56 0.81
C LEU A 182 -1.53 -0.32 1.64
N ASN A 183 -0.73 0.75 1.58
CA ASN A 183 -0.96 2.09 2.12
C ASN A 183 -1.50 2.28 3.56
N PRO A 184 -0.95 1.63 4.61
CA PRO A 184 -1.25 1.99 5.98
C PRO A 184 -0.56 3.31 6.40
N SER A 185 -1.13 4.02 7.38
CA SER A 185 -0.38 5.03 8.15
C SER A 185 0.36 4.40 9.32
N ARG A 186 -0.23 3.37 9.92
CA ARG A 186 0.37 2.61 11.01
C ARG A 186 0.30 1.12 10.70
N LEU A 187 1.44 0.44 10.86
CA LEU A 187 1.55 -1.01 10.80
C LEU A 187 2.25 -1.48 12.07
N SER A 188 1.54 -2.11 12.98
CA SER A 188 2.11 -2.72 14.18
C SER A 188 1.95 -4.24 14.14
N ALA A 189 3.04 -4.94 14.45
CA ALA A 189 3.08 -6.39 14.61
C ALA A 189 3.89 -6.73 15.87
N GLY A 190 3.32 -7.50 16.80
CA GLY A 190 4.08 -7.97 17.97
C GLY A 190 5.13 -9.03 17.65
N GLY A 191 4.98 -9.72 16.51
CA GLY A 191 5.91 -10.72 15.97
C GLY A 191 6.64 -10.22 14.74
N ASP A 192 6.77 -11.08 13.73
CA ASP A 192 7.45 -10.77 12.47
C ASP A 192 6.55 -10.00 11.50
N VAL A 193 7.18 -9.13 10.70
CA VAL A 193 6.59 -8.48 9.51
C VAL A 193 7.32 -9.02 8.29
N ILE A 194 6.62 -9.79 7.46
CA ILE A 194 7.19 -10.36 6.22
C ILE A 194 6.40 -9.88 5.02
N ILE A 195 7.07 -9.22 4.08
CA ILE A 195 6.45 -8.62 2.91
C ILE A 195 7.14 -9.14 1.65
N GLY A 196 6.37 -9.65 0.69
CA GLY A 196 6.90 -10.23 -0.55
C GLY A 196 6.13 -9.83 -1.80
N GLU A 197 6.85 -9.60 -2.91
CA GLU A 197 6.28 -9.20 -4.21
C GLU A 197 5.42 -7.92 -4.18
N ALA A 198 5.47 -7.18 -3.06
CA ALA A 198 4.48 -6.17 -2.71
C ALA A 198 5.06 -4.76 -2.68
N ASN A 199 4.17 -3.77 -2.76
CA ASN A 199 4.47 -2.38 -2.52
C ASN A 199 3.75 -1.92 -1.25
N VAL A 200 4.51 -1.46 -0.25
CA VAL A 200 3.96 -0.84 0.96
C VAL A 200 4.34 0.63 0.95
N VAL A 201 3.35 1.48 1.20
CA VAL A 201 3.52 2.93 1.31
C VAL A 201 3.08 3.34 2.70
N LEU A 202 4.04 3.57 3.59
CA LEU A 202 3.78 4.07 4.92
C LEU A 202 3.72 5.60 4.86
N SER A 203 2.56 6.19 5.06
CA SER A 203 2.33 7.63 4.85
C SER A 203 1.20 8.20 5.68
N ASN A 204 1.16 9.53 5.81
CA ASN A 204 0.16 10.32 6.54
C ASN A 204 0.13 10.12 8.07
N ASN A 205 -0.26 11.17 8.78
CA ASN A 205 -0.62 11.14 10.21
C ASN A 205 0.41 10.41 11.12
N SER A 206 1.66 10.88 11.12
CA SER A 206 2.77 10.28 11.89
C SER A 206 3.05 8.81 11.53
N PRO A 207 3.60 8.56 10.32
CA PRO A 207 3.71 7.22 9.76
C PRO A 207 4.64 6.33 10.59
N GLU A 208 4.16 5.15 10.95
CA GLU A 208 4.88 4.26 11.87
C GLU A 208 4.75 2.77 11.51
N LEU A 209 5.89 2.08 11.46
CA LEU A 209 5.96 0.62 11.42
C LEU A 209 6.66 0.14 12.69
N VAL A 210 5.94 -0.61 13.52
CA VAL A 210 6.50 -1.28 14.71
C VAL A 210 6.44 -2.78 14.52
N CYS A 211 7.59 -3.43 14.63
CA CYS A 211 7.73 -4.88 14.55
C CYS A 211 8.43 -5.38 15.81
N GLY A 212 7.79 -6.27 16.57
CA GLY A 212 8.36 -6.81 17.81
C GLY A 212 9.51 -7.79 17.56
N ALA A 213 9.49 -8.52 16.45
CA ALA A 213 10.55 -9.43 16.03
C ALA A 213 11.26 -8.87 14.78
N ASN A 214 11.26 -9.59 13.65
CA ASN A 214 12.02 -9.21 12.46
C ASN A 214 11.16 -8.60 11.36
N LEU A 215 11.72 -7.62 10.65
CA LEU A 215 11.17 -7.11 9.42
C LEU A 215 11.93 -7.72 8.23
N ALA A 216 11.25 -8.49 7.40
CA ALA A 216 11.82 -9.07 6.18
C ALA A 216 11.11 -8.54 4.93
N LEU A 217 11.86 -7.89 4.05
CA LEU A 217 11.44 -7.62 2.69
C LEU A 217 12.01 -8.70 1.77
N GLU A 218 11.14 -9.56 1.26
CA GLU A 218 11.48 -10.59 0.28
C GLU A 218 11.76 -9.95 -1.09
N SER A 219 12.29 -10.72 -2.03
CA SER A 219 12.62 -10.22 -3.37
C SER A 219 11.43 -9.53 -4.04
N ASN A 220 11.73 -8.54 -4.88
CA ASN A 220 10.73 -7.73 -5.57
C ASN A 220 9.77 -7.01 -4.60
N THR A 221 10.27 -6.47 -3.49
CA THR A 221 9.43 -5.77 -2.51
C THR A 221 9.88 -4.33 -2.34
N THR A 222 8.93 -3.41 -2.24
CA THR A 222 9.21 -2.00 -1.96
C THR A 222 8.51 -1.54 -0.70
N LEU A 223 9.23 -0.80 0.15
CA LEU A 223 8.68 -0.09 1.30
C LEU A 223 9.03 1.39 1.17
N SER A 224 8.04 2.21 0.81
CA SER A 224 8.17 3.67 0.83
C SER A 224 7.77 4.20 2.20
N VAL A 225 8.64 4.96 2.85
CA VAL A 225 8.39 5.54 4.17
C VAL A 225 8.36 7.06 4.03
N TRP A 226 7.16 7.61 4.02
CA TRP A 226 6.95 9.06 3.92
C TRP A 226 6.96 9.67 5.30
N SER A 227 7.75 10.73 5.46
CA SER A 227 7.74 11.53 6.68
C SER A 227 6.51 12.42 6.71
N SER A 228 5.92 12.59 7.88
CA SER A 228 5.07 13.74 8.17
C SER A 228 5.91 14.95 8.59
N PRO A 229 5.38 16.16 8.41
CA PRO A 229 5.98 17.38 8.94
C PRO A 229 6.29 17.27 10.45
N THR A 230 7.48 17.68 10.89
CA THR A 230 7.83 17.62 12.31
C THR A 230 7.35 18.84 13.09
N ASN A 231 7.11 19.98 12.43
CA ASN A 231 6.65 21.24 13.02
C ASN A 231 7.44 21.68 14.28
N GLY A 232 8.72 21.33 14.37
CA GLY A 232 9.54 21.59 15.57
C GLY A 232 9.21 20.70 16.78
N ALA A 233 8.53 19.57 16.57
CA ALA A 233 8.26 18.57 17.58
C ALA A 233 9.56 17.96 18.14
N PRO A 234 9.52 17.36 19.36
CA PRO A 234 10.71 16.84 20.03
C PRO A 234 11.37 15.65 19.32
N ALA A 235 10.62 14.93 18.49
CA ALA A 235 11.15 13.83 17.70
C ALA A 235 11.93 14.38 16.50
N ASP A 236 13.16 13.90 16.32
CA ASP A 236 14.08 14.26 15.23
C ASP A 236 13.75 13.55 13.90
N TYR A 237 12.59 12.88 13.82
CA TYR A 237 12.15 12.11 12.67
C TYR A 237 10.67 12.38 12.32
N GLY A 238 10.34 12.36 11.03
CA GLY A 238 8.98 12.54 10.55
C GLY A 238 8.23 11.22 10.30
N ALA A 239 8.92 10.09 10.34
CA ALA A 239 8.35 8.74 10.32
C ALA A 239 9.27 7.76 11.06
N LEU A 240 8.70 6.70 11.61
CA LEU A 240 9.45 5.69 12.38
C LEU A 240 9.26 4.29 11.82
N VAL A 241 10.36 3.58 11.64
CA VAL A 241 10.40 2.13 11.49
C VAL A 241 11.21 1.58 12.66
N SER A 242 10.54 0.95 13.61
CA SER A 242 11.15 0.40 14.83
C SER A 242 10.98 -1.12 14.86
N VAL A 243 12.09 -1.83 14.80
CA VAL A 243 12.15 -3.29 14.73
C VAL A 243 12.91 -3.81 15.95
N GLY A 244 12.27 -4.68 16.74
CA GLY A 244 12.87 -5.26 17.96
C GLY A 244 14.00 -6.24 17.66
N GLY A 245 13.93 -6.92 16.53
CA GLY A 245 14.96 -7.80 15.99
C GLY A 245 15.73 -7.15 14.83
N ASP A 246 15.86 -7.89 13.74
CA ASP A 246 16.66 -7.49 12.59
C ASP A 246 15.80 -7.04 11.40
N ILE A 247 16.35 -6.18 10.56
CA ILE A 247 15.81 -5.84 9.24
C ILE A 247 16.57 -6.65 8.18
N PHE A 248 15.85 -7.37 7.32
CA PHE A 248 16.41 -8.13 6.20
C PHE A 248 15.87 -7.63 4.86
N LEU A 249 16.77 -7.20 3.99
CA LEU A 249 16.47 -6.89 2.59
C LEU A 249 17.03 -7.98 1.68
N SER A 250 16.14 -8.73 1.03
CA SER A 250 16.52 -9.70 0.00
C SER A 250 16.94 -9.00 -1.30
N SER A 251 17.62 -9.71 -2.20
CA SER A 251 17.98 -9.17 -3.52
C SER A 251 16.75 -8.61 -4.24
N ASN A 252 16.88 -7.45 -4.89
CA ASN A 252 15.78 -6.71 -5.52
C ASN A 252 14.65 -6.27 -4.57
N SER A 253 14.96 -6.01 -3.30
CA SER A 253 14.06 -5.30 -2.38
C SER A 253 14.61 -3.91 -2.05
N TRP A 254 13.71 -2.93 -1.87
CA TRP A 254 14.10 -1.54 -1.71
C TRP A 254 13.26 -0.83 -0.65
N ILE A 255 13.94 -0.09 0.22
CA ILE A 255 13.34 0.90 1.09
C ILE A 255 13.55 2.28 0.47
N TYR A 256 12.49 3.08 0.38
CA TYR A 256 12.54 4.46 -0.09
C TYR A 256 12.18 5.42 1.03
N PRO A 257 13.15 5.91 1.81
CA PRO A 257 12.93 6.97 2.79
C PRO A 257 12.60 8.28 2.06
N LYS A 258 11.49 8.92 2.44
CA LYS A 258 11.00 10.16 1.83
C LYS A 258 10.74 11.21 2.89
N VAL A 259 11.30 12.39 2.69
CA VAL A 259 11.27 13.49 3.65
C VAL A 259 10.06 14.39 3.37
N ALA A 260 9.49 15.01 4.42
CA ALA A 260 8.49 16.05 4.26
C ALA A 260 9.12 17.33 3.70
N THR A 261 8.37 18.02 2.85
CA THR A 261 8.86 19.07 1.95
C THR A 261 9.49 20.29 2.65
N ASN A 262 9.03 20.68 3.84
CA ASN A 262 9.28 22.01 4.41
C ASN A 262 9.89 22.05 5.84
N ASP A 263 9.73 21.01 6.64
CA ASP A 263 10.20 20.95 8.04
C ASP A 263 10.66 19.53 8.43
N GLY A 264 10.99 18.73 7.41
CA GLY A 264 10.99 17.27 7.45
C GLY A 264 12.15 16.64 8.20
N GLY A 265 11.88 16.17 9.41
CA GLY A 265 12.65 15.07 9.99
C GLY A 265 12.61 13.88 9.04
N ALA A 266 13.79 13.35 8.70
CA ALA A 266 13.88 12.18 7.84
C ALA A 266 13.25 10.96 8.52
N PRO A 267 12.87 9.91 7.76
CA PRO A 267 12.45 8.67 8.38
C PRO A 267 13.59 8.07 9.21
N LEU A 268 13.26 7.60 10.40
CA LEU A 268 14.21 6.91 11.27
C LEU A 268 13.96 5.40 11.26
N PHE A 269 15.03 4.65 11.03
CA PHE A 269 15.03 3.19 11.09
C PHE A 269 15.84 2.74 12.30
N ARG A 270 15.23 1.95 13.18
CA ARG A 270 15.86 1.36 14.36
C ARG A 270 15.69 -0.16 14.30
N ALA A 271 16.79 -0.87 14.50
CA ALA A 271 16.84 -2.33 14.54
C ALA A 271 18.09 -2.78 15.31
N ARG A 272 18.16 -4.06 15.66
CA ARG A 272 19.37 -4.69 16.20
C ARG A 272 20.44 -4.82 15.11
N ASN A 273 20.10 -5.44 13.98
CA ASN A 273 20.94 -5.52 12.79
C ASN A 273 20.13 -5.13 11.55
N ILE A 274 20.81 -4.57 10.54
CA ILE A 274 20.23 -4.32 9.22
C ILE A 274 21.09 -5.04 8.18
N ASN A 275 20.52 -6.04 7.53
CA ASN A 275 21.17 -6.84 6.50
C ASN A 275 20.66 -6.42 5.12
N VAL A 276 21.55 -5.86 4.30
CA VAL A 276 21.25 -5.42 2.94
C VAL A 276 21.95 -6.35 1.95
N CYS A 277 21.18 -7.21 1.28
CA CYS A 277 21.74 -8.12 0.27
C CYS A 277 22.22 -7.39 -0.99
N ALA A 278 23.10 -8.02 -1.76
CA ALA A 278 23.49 -7.52 -3.08
C ALA A 278 22.26 -7.34 -3.99
N GLY A 279 22.16 -6.17 -4.65
CA GLY A 279 21.02 -5.81 -5.50
C GLY A 279 19.79 -5.28 -4.73
N SER A 280 19.94 -4.93 -3.45
CA SER A 280 18.90 -4.33 -2.60
C SER A 280 19.42 -3.04 -1.95
N GLY A 281 18.56 -2.26 -1.30
CA GLY A 281 19.04 -1.11 -0.54
C GLY A 281 18.02 -0.12 -0.02
N PHE A 282 18.55 0.96 0.53
CA PHE A 282 17.82 2.18 0.87
C PHE A 282 18.12 3.23 -0.20
N ASN A 283 17.10 3.89 -0.74
CA ASN A 283 17.29 4.90 -1.77
C ASN A 283 16.44 6.15 -1.50
N SER A 284 17.10 7.25 -1.20
CA SER A 284 16.49 8.58 -1.00
C SER A 284 16.89 9.58 -2.10
N THR A 285 17.43 9.12 -3.22
CA THR A 285 17.79 9.97 -4.36
C THR A 285 16.59 10.82 -4.77
N THR A 286 16.80 12.13 -4.92
CA THR A 286 15.76 13.14 -5.21
C THR A 286 14.66 13.33 -4.14
N ASN A 287 14.80 12.82 -2.91
CA ASN A 287 13.78 12.95 -1.84
C ASN A 287 14.26 13.80 -0.64
N GLY A 288 14.97 14.91 -0.91
CA GLY A 288 15.40 15.89 0.10
C GLY A 288 14.37 17.00 0.36
N PHE A 289 14.81 18.11 0.96
CA PHE A 289 13.95 19.29 1.14
C PHE A 289 13.39 19.80 -0.20
N TRP A 290 12.17 20.32 -0.21
CA TRP A 290 11.54 20.89 -1.41
C TRP A 290 10.32 21.76 -1.06
N PRO A 291 10.10 22.95 -1.63
CA PRO A 291 10.90 23.59 -2.67
C PRO A 291 12.11 24.35 -2.10
N SER A 292 12.27 24.41 -0.78
CA SER A 292 13.36 25.09 -0.10
C SER A 292 13.84 24.32 1.13
N GLY A 293 15.10 24.53 1.51
CA GLY A 293 15.71 24.02 2.74
C GLY A 293 16.86 24.91 3.21
N PRO A 294 17.59 24.53 4.27
CA PRO A 294 18.60 25.39 4.92
C PRO A 294 19.76 25.83 4.00
N GLY A 295 20.09 25.01 3.00
CA GLY A 295 21.10 25.30 2.00
C GLY A 295 20.52 25.75 0.67
N THR A 296 19.25 26.16 0.59
CA THR A 296 18.71 26.79 -0.61
C THR A 296 19.26 28.22 -0.73
N PRO A 297 19.80 28.65 -1.89
CA PRO A 297 20.31 30.01 -2.06
C PRO A 297 19.26 31.07 -1.74
N ALA A 298 19.66 32.13 -1.06
CA ALA A 298 18.77 33.22 -0.63
C ALA A 298 18.23 34.07 -1.80
N THR A 299 18.90 34.04 -2.96
CA THR A 299 18.54 34.82 -4.16
C THR A 299 18.06 33.90 -5.29
N SER A 300 17.14 34.36 -6.13
CA SER A 300 16.64 33.63 -7.33
C SER A 300 17.66 33.52 -8.47
N SER A 301 18.95 33.65 -8.17
CA SER A 301 20.04 33.77 -9.13
C SER A 301 20.61 32.43 -9.60
N ARG A 302 19.79 31.36 -9.64
CA ARG A 302 20.16 30.01 -10.10
C ARG A 302 21.37 29.39 -9.38
N GLY A 303 21.52 29.66 -8.08
CA GLY A 303 22.55 29.01 -7.26
C GLY A 303 22.22 27.54 -7.01
N GLY A 304 23.24 26.68 -6.92
CA GLY A 304 23.06 25.29 -6.47
C GLY A 304 22.74 25.21 -4.98
N GLY A 305 22.03 24.17 -4.55
CA GLY A 305 21.82 23.89 -3.13
C GLY A 305 23.12 23.47 -2.44
N GLY A 306 23.35 23.92 -1.20
CA GLY A 306 24.44 23.45 -0.34
C GLY A 306 23.97 22.34 0.62
N HIS A 307 24.88 21.47 1.06
CA HIS A 307 24.72 20.51 2.17
C HIS A 307 26.05 19.76 2.38
N GLY A 308 26.65 19.80 3.57
CA GLY A 308 28.01 19.27 3.82
C GLY A 308 29.15 20.01 3.07
N GLY A 309 28.86 20.62 1.93
CA GLY A 309 29.68 21.59 1.20
C GLY A 309 28.81 22.73 0.63
N GLN A 310 29.48 23.77 0.14
CA GLN A 310 28.82 24.94 -0.45
C GLN A 310 28.28 24.62 -1.85
N GLY A 311 27.06 25.08 -2.14
CA GLY A 311 26.47 24.96 -3.46
C GLY A 311 27.25 25.75 -4.52
N GLY A 312 27.24 25.28 -5.77
CA GLY A 312 27.88 25.98 -6.88
C GLY A 312 27.25 27.34 -7.17
N THR A 313 28.07 28.31 -7.59
CA THR A 313 27.62 29.65 -8.00
C THR A 313 26.91 29.60 -9.35
N GLY A 314 25.77 30.29 -9.44
CA GLY A 314 25.08 30.59 -10.69
C GLY A 314 25.32 32.05 -11.11
N TYR A 315 24.23 32.80 -11.33
CA TYR A 315 24.27 34.28 -11.44
C TYR A 315 24.44 34.97 -10.07
N GLY A 316 24.51 34.20 -9.00
CA GLY A 316 24.78 34.66 -7.64
C GLY A 316 25.32 33.51 -6.77
N PRO A 317 25.48 33.74 -5.46
CA PRO A 317 26.09 32.77 -4.56
C PRO A 317 25.26 31.48 -4.50
N GLY A 318 25.94 30.34 -4.39
CA GLY A 318 25.28 29.08 -4.08
C GLY A 318 24.84 28.98 -2.62
N GLY A 319 24.08 27.95 -2.32
CA GLY A 319 23.59 27.64 -0.99
C GLY A 319 24.69 27.41 0.04
N ALA A 320 24.44 27.82 1.28
CA ALA A 320 25.38 27.62 2.38
C ALA A 320 25.55 26.14 2.75
N THR A 321 26.70 25.81 3.35
CA THR A 321 26.88 24.51 4.01
C THR A 321 26.05 24.47 5.29
N TYR A 322 25.42 23.33 5.56
CA TYR A 322 24.75 23.04 6.82
C TYR A 322 24.80 21.52 7.08
N GLY A 323 24.27 21.13 8.24
CA GLY A 323 24.35 19.76 8.74
C GLY A 323 25.60 19.56 9.59
N SER A 324 25.74 18.36 10.15
CA SER A 324 26.92 17.94 10.92
C SER A 324 27.58 16.78 10.19
N ALA A 325 28.92 16.77 10.18
CA ALA A 325 29.69 15.72 9.51
C ALA A 325 29.71 14.40 10.31
N ASP A 326 29.63 14.51 11.64
CA ASP A 326 29.58 13.39 12.58
C ASP A 326 28.16 12.88 12.85
N SER A 327 27.14 13.59 12.37
CA SER A 327 25.72 13.22 12.43
C SER A 327 24.91 13.88 11.28
N PRO A 328 25.07 13.43 10.03
CA PRO A 328 24.40 14.02 8.86
C PRO A 328 22.95 13.56 8.73
N ILE A 329 22.13 13.87 9.73
CA ILE A 329 20.71 13.46 9.80
C ILE A 329 19.78 14.36 8.99
N LEU A 330 20.29 15.52 8.53
CA LEU A 330 19.50 16.44 7.74
C LEU A 330 19.49 16.04 6.25
N PRO A 331 18.34 16.12 5.57
CA PRO A 331 18.25 15.95 4.12
C PRO A 331 19.04 17.01 3.37
N GLY A 332 19.37 16.77 2.10
CA GLY A 332 19.95 17.80 1.22
C GLY A 332 18.94 18.87 0.80
N SER A 333 19.44 20.06 0.43
CA SER A 333 18.60 21.18 -0.03
C SER A 333 18.50 21.29 -1.55
N PRO A 334 17.39 21.81 -2.09
CA PRO A 334 17.26 22.11 -3.51
C PRO A 334 18.04 23.38 -3.86
N GLY A 335 18.46 23.48 -5.12
CA GLY A 335 18.93 24.74 -5.70
C GLY A 335 17.76 25.67 -6.06
N GLN A 336 18.09 26.89 -6.49
CA GLN A 336 17.09 27.83 -7.00
C GLN A 336 16.83 27.58 -8.49
N ALA A 337 15.55 27.61 -8.87
CA ALA A 337 15.11 27.49 -10.27
C ALA A 337 15.31 28.81 -11.04
#